data_AF-R9LKT1-F1
#
_entry.id   AF-R9LKT1-F1
#
_cell.length_a   1.000
_cell.length_b   1.000
_cell.length_c   1.000
_cell.angle_alpha   90.00
_cell.angle_beta   90.00
_cell.angle_gamma   90.00
#
_symmetry.space_group_name_H-M   'P 1'
#
loop_
_entity.id
_entity.type
_entity.pdbx_description
1 polymer ?
#
loop_
_entity_poly.entity_id
_entity_poly.type
_entity_poly.pdbx_seq_one_letter_code
_entity_poly.pdbx_strand_id
1 'polypeptide(L)' 'MAREQHRHDISDRAWEKIKPNTIGEKGTRGGNARDTRQFINGVFWIL' A
#
# COMPACT_ATOMS: atom_id res chain seq x y z
N MET A 1 15.57 -13.90 -4.16
CA MET A 1 14.40 -13.70 -5.04
C MET A 1 14.03 -12.23 -4.99
N ALA A 2 14.52 -11.44 -5.95
CA ALA A 2 14.10 -10.04 -6.05
C ALA A 2 12.59 -10.05 -6.33
N ARG A 3 11.79 -9.42 -5.48
CA ARG A 3 10.37 -9.21 -5.76
C ARG A 3 10.31 -8.45 -7.09
N GLU A 4 9.84 -9.10 -8.14
CA GLU A 4 9.50 -8.44 -9.40
C GLU A 4 8.47 -7.37 -9.06
N GLN A 5 8.92 -6.12 -8.96
CA GLN A 5 8.02 -4.99 -8.88
C GLN A 5 7.31 -4.96 -10.23
N HIS A 6 6.05 -5.36 -10.26
CA HIS A 6 5.24 -5.19 -11.46
C HIS A 6 5.16 -3.69 -11.75
N ARG A 7 5.00 -3.31 -13.02
CA ARG A 7 4.95 -1.91 -13.48
C ARG A 7 3.96 -1.03 -12.69
N HIS A 8 2.99 -1.66 -12.02
CA HIS A 8 1.91 -1.03 -11.26
C HIS A 8 2.04 -1.22 -9.73
N ASP A 9 3.11 -1.85 -9.24
CA ASP A 9 3.38 -1.95 -7.81
C ASP A 9 4.02 -0.67 -7.30
N ILE A 10 3.62 -0.26 -6.09
CA ILE A 10 4.20 0.90 -5.46
C ILE A 10 5.63 0.58 -4.97
N SER A 11 6.59 1.38 -5.44
CA SER A 11 7.98 1.30 -4.96
C SER A 11 8.07 1.62 -3.47
N ASP A 12 9.07 1.06 -2.76
CA ASP A 12 9.26 1.31 -1.33
C ASP A 12 9.43 2.80 -1.01
N ARG A 13 10.11 3.55 -1.90
CA ARG A 13 10.28 5.01 -1.73
C ARG A 13 8.96 5.78 -1.84
N ALA A 14 8.05 5.33 -2.71
CA ALA A 14 6.72 5.92 -2.82
C ALA A 14 5.86 5.51 -1.62
N TRP A 15 5.96 4.24 -1.20
CA TRP A 15 5.28 3.72 -0.02
C TRP A 15 5.58 4.54 1.24
N GLU A 16 6.85 4.85 1.53
CA GLU A 16 7.24 5.64 2.70
C GLU A 16 6.61 7.04 2.75
N LYS A 17 6.30 7.64 1.60
CA LYS A 17 5.62 8.94 1.53
C LYS A 17 4.11 8.82 1.75
N ILE A 18 3.52 7.69 1.36
CA ILE A 18 2.07 7.50 1.33
C ILE A 18 1.59 6.85 2.63
N LYS A 19 2.37 5.93 3.20
CA LYS A 19 2.11 5.26 4.48
C LYS A 19 1.58 6.18 5.59
N PRO A 20 2.19 7.35 5.89
CA PRO A 20 1.66 8.25 6.94
C PRO A 20 0.29 8.86 6.61
N ASN A 21 -0.12 8.85 5.34
CA ASN A 21 -1.42 9.31 4.88
C ASN A 21 -2.43 8.16 4.72
N THR A 22 -2.02 6.91 4.97
CA THR A 22 -2.91 5.76 4.86
C THR A 22 -3.73 5.55 6.13
N ILE A 23 -5.01 5.21 5.95
CA ILE A 23 -5.93 4.85 7.02
C ILE A 23 -5.71 3.36 7.33
N GLY A 24 -5.62 2.98 8.61
CA GLY A 24 -5.43 1.58 9.01
C GLY A 24 -4.26 1.33 9.96
N GLU A 25 -3.54 2.36 10.43
CA GLU A 25 -2.65 2.18 11.57
C GLU A 25 -3.46 1.86 12.83
N LYS A 26 -2.91 0.96 13.65
CA LYS A 26 -3.51 0.42 14.87
C LYS A 26 -3.91 1.59 15.79
N GLY A 27 -5.20 1.92 15.85
CA GLY A 27 -5.72 3.08 16.60
C GLY A 27 -6.49 4.11 15.77
N THR A 28 -6.52 3.99 14.45
CA THR A 28 -7.36 4.82 13.56
C THR A 28 -8.76 4.23 13.38
N ARG A 29 -9.76 5.10 13.18
CA ARG A 29 -11.18 4.69 13.05
C ARG A 29 -11.39 3.98 11.72
N GLY A 30 -11.49 2.65 11.78
CA GLY A 30 -11.61 1.76 10.63
C GLY A 30 -10.87 0.46 10.92
N GLY A 31 -11.44 -0.70 10.61
CA GLY A 31 -10.81 -1.99 10.91
C GLY A 31 -9.38 -2.03 10.33
N ASN A 32 -8.44 -2.60 11.09
CA ASN A 32 -7.04 -2.74 10.64
C ASN A 32 -7.03 -3.32 9.22
N ALA A 33 -6.59 -2.53 8.25
CA ALA A 33 -6.35 -3.04 6.92
C ALA A 33 -5.21 -4.06 7.04
N ARG A 34 -5.51 -5.34 6.77
CA ARG A 34 -4.54 -6.45 6.91
C ARG A 34 -3.25 -6.15 6.15
N ASP A 35 -3.36 -5.43 5.02
CA ASP A 35 -2.22 -4.93 4.25
C ASP A 35 -2.65 -3.77 3.33
N THR A 36 -2.55 -2.51 3.79
CA THR A 36 -2.94 -1.33 3.01
C THR A 36 -2.11 -1.18 1.73
N ARG A 37 -0.88 -1.71 1.73
CA ARG A 37 -0.02 -1.71 0.55
C ARG A 37 -0.57 -2.60 -0.57
N GLN A 38 -1.09 -3.78 -0.23
CA GLN A 38 -1.74 -4.66 -1.22
C GLN A 38 -3.02 -4.06 -1.77
N PHE A 39 -3.82 -3.39 -0.93
CA PHE A 39 -5.02 -2.69 -1.40
C PHE A 39 -4.67 -1.61 -2.43
N ILE A 40 -3.66 -0.79 -2.12
CA ILE A 40 -3.21 0.28 -3.03
C ILE A 40 -2.63 -0.30 -4.32
N ASN A 41 -1.80 -1.35 -4.25
CA ASN A 41 -1.31 -2.03 -5.45
C ASN A 41 -2.46 -2.59 -6.31
N GLY A 42 -3.51 -3.14 -5.69
CA GLY A 42 -4.70 -3.61 -6.40
C GLY A 42 -5.48 -2.49 -7.11
N VAL A 43 -5.59 -1.31 -6.50
CA VAL A 43 -6.19 -0.13 -7.12
C VAL A 43 -5.37 0.36 -8.31
N PHE A 44 -4.04 0.44 -8.17
CA PHE A 44 -3.13 0.81 -9.27
C PHE A 44 -3.11 -0.19 -10.43
N TRP A 45 -3.61 -1.41 -10.22
CA TRP A 45 -3.73 -2.43 -11.25
C TRP A 45 -4.99 -2.27 -12.12
N ILE A 46 -6.02 -1.57 -11.62
CA ILE A 46 -7.29 -1.36 -12.31
C ILE A 46 -7.29 -0.04 -13.11
N LEU A 47 -6.42 0.91 -12.73
CA LEU A 47 -6.31 2.26 -13.31
C LEU A 47 -5.23 2.34 -14.40
#